data_AF-A0A950ZWA6-F1
#
_entry.id   AF-A0A950ZWA6-F1
#
_cell.length_a   1.000
_cell.length_b   1.000
_cell.length_c   1.000
_cell.angle_alpha   90.00
_cell.angle_beta   90.00
_cell.angle_gamma   90.00
#
_symmetry.space_group_name_H-M   'P 1'
#
loop_
_entity.id
_entity.type
_entity.pdbx_description
1 polymer ?
#
loop_
_entity_poly.entity_id
_entity_poly.type
_entity_poly.pdbx_seq_one_letter_code
_entity_poly.pdbx_strand_id
1 'polypeptide(L)'
;PTDWVVNCTNAWAPRVSPSLGGMQLPIAPVKRFLYHLDPGDSVIPLDVLPTLPMTIYGMGRRLGAHTRPDGRHLILAGTSHTPPEAAFEDEDQDRVPEPFDHRRGVDNFGFELLADAALYAPSLVGSAGVFATTCGYYGMTPDAVPLIGFDTHVPNLLHAAGFSGHGVMHAPVTSLLVERLVTGEASNGQVRLPSPFESHTLELAAFDPCRDFSQSTAESAVL
;
A
#
# COMPACT_ATOMS: atom_id res chain seq x y z
N PRO A 1 13.05 29.63 8.42
CA PRO A 1 11.61 29.47 8.68
C PRO A 1 10.95 29.06 7.36
N THR A 2 9.97 28.16 7.42
CA THR A 2 9.26 27.64 6.23
C THR A 2 7.78 27.95 6.41
N ASP A 3 7.11 28.36 5.33
CA ASP A 3 5.70 28.71 5.36
C ASP A 3 4.82 27.47 5.60
N TRP A 4 5.08 26.37 4.88
CA TRP A 4 4.32 25.12 4.96
C TRP A 4 5.20 23.89 5.19
N VAL A 5 4.76 22.99 6.08
CA VAL A 5 5.36 21.67 6.26
C VAL A 5 4.37 20.62 5.80
N VAL A 6 4.81 19.71 4.91
CA VAL A 6 3.99 18.58 4.45
C VAL A 6 4.57 17.28 4.99
N ASN A 7 3.82 16.62 5.87
CA ASN A 7 4.17 15.31 6.40
C ASN A 7 3.74 14.21 5.42
N CYS A 8 4.70 13.77 4.60
CA CYS A 8 4.58 12.64 3.67
C CYS A 8 5.23 11.35 4.21
N THR A 9 5.36 11.20 5.53
CA THR A 9 6.18 10.13 6.12
C THR A 9 5.42 8.80 6.30
N ASN A 10 4.23 8.66 5.72
CA ASN A 10 3.43 7.43 5.65
C ASN A 10 3.46 6.56 6.93
N ALA A 11 4.19 5.44 6.95
CA ALA A 11 4.28 4.54 8.11
C ALA A 11 4.93 5.19 9.35
N TRP A 12 5.79 6.19 9.18
CA TRP A 12 6.36 6.97 10.28
C TRP A 12 5.44 8.12 10.72
N ALA A 13 4.39 8.46 9.97
CA ALA A 13 3.53 9.61 10.23
C ALA A 13 2.92 9.65 11.64
N PRO A 14 2.50 8.52 12.27
CA PRO A 14 2.03 8.49 13.66
C PRO A 14 3.06 8.98 14.69
N ARG A 15 4.35 8.86 14.39
CA ARG A 15 5.44 9.34 15.26
C ARG A 15 5.89 10.74 14.87
N VAL A 16 5.94 11.02 13.57
CA VAL A 16 6.37 12.33 13.05
C VAL A 16 5.38 13.42 13.41
N SER A 17 4.07 13.20 13.26
CA SER A 17 3.08 14.24 13.54
C SER A 17 3.16 14.76 15.00
N PRO A 18 3.10 13.92 16.04
CA PRO A 18 3.24 14.40 17.42
C PRO A 18 4.61 15.00 17.73
N SER A 19 5.69 14.55 17.08
CA SER A 19 7.03 15.13 17.27
C SER A 19 7.15 16.57 16.77
N LEU A 20 6.27 16.97 15.84
CA LEU A 20 6.12 18.33 15.34
C LEU A 20 5.07 19.15 16.12
N GLY A 21 4.47 18.57 17.17
CA GLY A 21 3.36 19.17 17.91
C GLY A 21 1.98 18.96 17.28
N GLY A 22 1.89 18.16 16.20
CA GLY A 22 0.65 17.84 15.50
C GLY A 22 -0.25 16.84 16.24
N MET A 23 -1.36 16.49 15.61
CA MET A 23 -2.35 15.55 16.12
C MET A 23 -1.89 14.09 15.98
N GLN A 24 -2.59 13.21 16.70
CA GLN A 24 -2.45 11.77 16.52
C GLN A 24 -3.12 11.35 15.20
N LEU A 25 -2.41 10.57 14.40
CA LEU A 25 -2.94 10.05 13.14
C LEU A 25 -3.34 8.59 13.33
N PRO A 26 -4.55 8.17 12.91
CA PRO A 26 -4.99 6.77 12.99
C PRO A 26 -4.34 5.94 11.88
N ILE A 27 -3.01 5.93 11.81
CA ILE A 27 -2.23 5.15 10.83
C ILE A 27 -1.49 4.04 11.56
N ALA A 28 -1.67 2.80 11.12
CA ALA A 28 -0.98 1.63 11.65
C ALA A 28 0.14 1.19 10.68
N PRO A 29 1.41 1.14 11.11
CA PRO A 29 2.50 0.59 10.30
C PRO A 29 2.35 -0.93 10.22
N VAL A 30 2.04 -1.47 9.05
CA VAL A 30 1.84 -2.91 8.86
C VAL A 30 2.78 -3.43 7.77
N LYS A 31 3.52 -4.49 8.09
CA LYS A 31 4.47 -5.09 7.15
C LYS A 31 3.76 -5.87 6.03
N ARG A 32 4.29 -5.77 4.82
CA ARG A 32 3.82 -6.47 3.62
C ARG A 32 5.00 -7.11 2.91
N PHE A 33 4.72 -8.18 2.17
CA PHE A 33 5.73 -9.02 1.54
C PHE A 33 5.41 -9.22 0.06
N LEU A 34 6.44 -9.18 -0.77
CA LEU A 34 6.40 -9.61 -2.16
C LEU A 34 7.32 -10.82 -2.31
N TYR A 35 6.85 -11.84 -3.01
CA TYR A 35 7.59 -13.05 -3.31
C TYR A 35 7.92 -13.06 -4.80
N HIS A 36 9.19 -13.22 -5.13
CA HIS A 36 9.66 -13.30 -6.50
C HIS A 36 9.69 -14.77 -6.91
N LEU A 37 8.82 -15.11 -7.84
CA LEU A 37 8.58 -16.45 -8.35
C LEU A 37 9.24 -16.61 -9.71
N ASP A 38 10.06 -17.64 -9.87
CA ASP A 38 10.56 -18.05 -11.18
C ASP A 38 9.55 -19.02 -11.81
N PRO A 39 8.79 -18.61 -12.84
CA PRO A 39 7.78 -19.48 -13.44
C PRO A 39 8.39 -20.69 -14.15
N GLY A 40 9.68 -20.67 -14.50
CA GLY A 40 10.33 -21.70 -15.32
C GLY A 40 9.93 -21.66 -16.79
N ASP A 41 10.90 -21.89 -17.67
CA ASP A 41 10.74 -21.78 -19.14
C ASP A 41 9.68 -22.74 -19.72
N SER A 42 9.34 -23.83 -19.01
CA SER A 42 8.36 -24.82 -19.44
C SER A 42 6.90 -24.47 -19.10
N VAL A 43 6.68 -23.44 -18.26
CA VAL A 43 5.34 -23.08 -17.78
C VAL A 43 4.78 -21.88 -18.52
N ILE A 44 5.59 -20.82 -18.66
CA ILE A 44 5.22 -19.60 -19.38
C ILE A 44 6.39 -19.23 -20.29
N PRO A 45 6.19 -19.19 -21.62
CA PRO A 45 7.23 -18.73 -22.53
C PRO A 45 7.74 -17.34 -22.13
N LEU A 46 9.05 -17.16 -22.09
CA LEU A 46 9.69 -15.94 -21.58
C LEU A 46 9.36 -14.68 -22.40
N ASP A 47 8.99 -14.84 -23.66
CA ASP A 47 8.52 -13.77 -24.54
C ASP A 47 7.06 -13.38 -24.26
N VAL A 48 6.25 -14.32 -23.75
CA VAL A 48 4.85 -14.08 -23.36
C VAL A 48 4.74 -13.51 -21.95
N LEU A 49 5.60 -13.94 -21.02
CA LEU A 49 5.54 -13.57 -19.61
C LEU A 49 5.37 -12.06 -19.35
N PRO A 50 6.14 -11.14 -19.99
CA PRO A 50 6.01 -9.70 -19.74
C PRO A 50 4.69 -9.10 -20.23
N THR A 51 3.96 -9.81 -21.10
CA THR A 51 2.67 -9.35 -21.66
C THR A 51 1.47 -9.77 -20.81
N LEU A 52 1.67 -10.62 -19.80
CA LEU A 52 0.59 -11.06 -18.93
C LEU A 52 0.08 -9.90 -18.06
N PRO A 53 -1.23 -9.82 -17.81
CA PRO A 53 -1.76 -8.83 -16.89
C PRO A 53 -1.39 -9.17 -15.44
N MET A 54 -1.54 -8.18 -14.55
CA MET A 54 -1.74 -8.50 -13.14
C MET A 54 -3.00 -9.35 -13.01
N THR A 55 -2.87 -10.53 -12.39
CA THR A 55 -3.99 -11.45 -12.16
C THR A 55 -4.25 -11.54 -10.68
N ILE A 56 -5.51 -11.30 -10.28
CA ILE A 56 -5.96 -11.37 -8.88
C ILE A 56 -6.73 -12.68 -8.68
N TYR A 57 -6.45 -13.38 -7.59
CA TYR A 57 -6.97 -14.69 -7.22
C TYR A 57 -7.67 -14.63 -5.87
N GLY A 58 -8.69 -15.48 -5.67
CA GLY A 58 -9.22 -15.72 -4.33
C GLY A 58 -9.86 -14.51 -3.66
N MET A 59 -10.37 -13.53 -4.41
CA MET A 59 -11.08 -12.35 -3.86
C MET A 59 -12.11 -12.77 -2.81
N GLY A 60 -12.02 -12.19 -1.61
CA GLY A 60 -12.91 -12.51 -0.47
C GLY A 60 -12.56 -13.79 0.30
N ARG A 61 -11.44 -14.45 0.00
CA ARG A 61 -10.87 -15.54 0.81
C ARG A 61 -9.80 -15.01 1.76
N ARG A 62 -9.36 -15.88 2.67
CA ARG A 62 -8.40 -15.59 3.74
C ARG A 62 -7.08 -14.98 3.25
N LEU A 63 -6.58 -15.36 2.08
CA LEU A 63 -5.21 -15.05 1.64
C LEU A 63 -5.10 -14.18 0.40
N GLY A 64 -6.23 -13.76 -0.19
CA GLY A 64 -6.35 -13.02 -1.46
C GLY A 64 -5.02 -12.62 -2.12
N ALA A 65 -4.77 -13.15 -3.31
CA ALA A 65 -3.46 -13.13 -3.92
C ALA A 65 -3.49 -12.40 -5.26
N HIS A 66 -2.35 -11.84 -5.66
CA HIS A 66 -2.16 -11.47 -7.06
C HIS A 66 -0.78 -11.90 -7.55
N THR A 67 -0.70 -12.13 -8.85
CA THR A 67 0.56 -12.17 -9.57
C THR A 67 0.66 -11.02 -10.57
N ARG A 68 1.87 -10.54 -10.83
CA ARG A 68 2.15 -9.67 -11.98
C ARG A 68 3.52 -10.00 -12.55
N PRO A 69 3.76 -9.80 -13.86
CA PRO A 69 5.10 -9.89 -14.42
C PRO A 69 6.04 -8.83 -13.84
N ASP A 70 7.31 -9.22 -13.74
CA ASP A 70 8.44 -8.35 -13.40
C ASP A 70 9.70 -8.87 -14.10
N GLY A 71 9.95 -8.36 -15.30
CA GLY A 71 11.01 -8.86 -16.17
C GLY A 71 10.78 -10.32 -16.57
N ARG A 72 11.68 -11.22 -16.14
CA ARG A 72 11.63 -12.67 -16.40
C ARG A 72 10.96 -13.49 -15.30
N HIS A 73 10.31 -12.83 -14.34
CA HIS A 73 9.75 -13.46 -13.16
C HIS A 73 8.31 -13.00 -12.92
N LEU A 74 7.63 -13.64 -11.98
CA LEU A 74 6.36 -13.16 -11.43
C LEU A 74 6.60 -12.61 -10.02
N ILE A 75 5.95 -11.50 -9.70
CA ILE A 75 5.74 -11.08 -8.32
C ILE A 75 4.46 -11.73 -7.85
N LEU A 76 4.51 -12.45 -6.74
CA LEU A 76 3.38 -12.97 -6.01
C LEU A 76 3.24 -12.17 -4.71
N ALA A 77 2.05 -11.63 -4.44
CA ALA A 77 1.76 -10.98 -3.16
C ALA A 77 0.33 -11.26 -2.74
N GLY A 78 0.08 -11.15 -1.44
CA GLY A 78 -1.24 -11.36 -0.88
C GLY A 78 -1.35 -10.81 0.54
N THR A 79 -2.53 -10.94 1.11
CA THR A 79 -2.86 -10.32 2.39
C THR A 79 -2.19 -11.07 3.55
N SER A 80 -1.03 -10.60 4.00
CA SER A 80 -0.38 -11.05 5.23
C SER A 80 -0.96 -10.31 6.45
N HIS A 81 -1.77 -10.99 7.28
CA HIS A 81 -2.33 -10.41 8.51
C HIS A 81 -1.27 -10.31 9.63
N THR A 82 -0.22 -9.51 9.42
CA THR A 82 0.77 -9.20 10.46
C THR A 82 0.23 -8.15 11.42
N PRO A 83 0.55 -8.22 12.72
CA PRO A 83 0.21 -7.15 13.66
C PRO A 83 0.93 -5.84 13.26
N PRO A 84 0.37 -4.67 13.58
CA PRO A 84 1.07 -3.41 13.42
C PRO A 84 2.35 -3.34 14.25
N GLU A 85 3.39 -2.71 13.70
CA GLU A 85 4.69 -2.52 14.35
C GLU A 85 4.92 -1.03 14.58
N ALA A 86 4.27 -0.45 15.59
CA ALA A 86 4.29 1.01 15.82
C ALA A 86 5.68 1.59 16.13
N ALA A 87 6.61 0.76 16.60
CA ALA A 87 7.96 1.15 17.05
C ALA A 87 9.08 0.67 16.11
N PHE A 88 8.77 0.39 14.85
CA PHE A 88 9.77 -0.03 13.87
C PHE A 88 10.87 1.02 13.66
N GLU A 89 12.07 0.55 13.35
CA GLU A 89 13.24 1.37 13.01
C GLU A 89 13.55 1.24 11.51
N ASP A 90 14.48 2.05 11.00
CA ASP A 90 14.80 2.05 9.56
C ASP A 90 15.35 0.69 9.12
N GLU A 91 16.13 0.01 9.99
CA GLU A 91 16.64 -1.34 9.78
C GLU A 91 15.53 -2.40 9.68
N ASP A 92 14.36 -2.13 10.25
CA ASP A 92 13.24 -3.04 10.16
C ASP A 92 12.59 -3.04 8.78
N GLN A 93 12.74 -1.97 7.99
CA GLN A 93 12.04 -1.82 6.71
C GLN A 93 12.28 -3.01 5.77
N ASP A 94 13.52 -3.47 5.67
CA ASP A 94 13.94 -4.57 4.80
C ASP A 94 14.07 -5.92 5.54
N ARG A 95 13.80 -5.94 6.85
CA ARG A 95 13.90 -7.16 7.67
C ARG A 95 12.70 -8.07 7.41
N VAL A 96 12.96 -9.17 6.72
CA VAL A 96 11.99 -10.26 6.50
C VAL A 96 11.98 -11.21 7.72
N PRO A 97 10.87 -11.32 8.48
CA PRO A 97 10.76 -12.27 9.58
C PRO A 97 10.73 -13.72 9.09
N GLU A 98 11.16 -14.66 9.93
CA GLU A 98 11.30 -16.08 9.58
C GLU A 98 10.06 -16.72 8.91
N PRO A 99 8.81 -16.49 9.37
CA PRO A 99 7.62 -17.07 8.72
C PRO A 99 7.33 -16.56 7.31
N PHE A 100 8.02 -15.51 6.87
CA PHE A 100 7.87 -14.88 5.54
C PHE A 100 9.15 -15.00 4.69
N ASP A 101 10.20 -15.62 5.22
CA ASP A 101 11.48 -15.76 4.54
C ASP A 101 11.48 -17.02 3.67
N HIS A 102 11.52 -16.85 2.34
CA HIS A 102 11.53 -17.95 1.37
C HIS A 102 12.69 -18.95 1.59
N ARG A 103 13.77 -18.55 2.29
CA ARG A 103 14.94 -19.39 2.57
C ARG A 103 14.71 -20.38 3.70
N ARG A 104 13.59 -20.28 4.42
CA ARG A 104 13.29 -21.06 5.65
C ARG A 104 12.48 -22.33 5.40
N GLY A 105 12.45 -22.81 4.16
CA GLY A 105 11.73 -24.02 3.76
C GLY A 105 10.32 -23.74 3.24
N VAL A 106 9.57 -24.77 2.90
CA VAL A 106 8.28 -24.67 2.18
C VAL A 106 7.09 -24.33 3.09
N ASP A 107 7.28 -24.29 4.41
CA ASP A 107 6.22 -24.01 5.38
C ASP A 107 6.03 -22.50 5.65
N ASN A 108 6.65 -21.63 4.85
CA ASN A 108 6.52 -20.18 4.98
C ASN A 108 5.31 -19.62 4.20
N PHE A 109 4.90 -18.39 4.54
CA PHE A 109 3.72 -17.73 3.97
C PHE A 109 3.76 -17.60 2.44
N GLY A 110 4.94 -17.44 1.82
CA GLY A 110 5.07 -17.35 0.37
C GLY A 110 4.63 -18.62 -0.35
N PHE A 111 4.92 -19.80 0.21
CA PHE A 111 4.47 -21.08 -0.35
C PHE A 111 3.00 -21.38 -0.01
N GLU A 112 2.50 -20.96 1.16
CA GLU A 112 1.07 -21.00 1.48
C GLU A 112 0.27 -20.18 0.44
N LEU A 113 0.76 -18.97 0.13
CA LEU A 113 0.17 -18.08 -0.86
C LEU A 113 0.26 -18.64 -2.29
N LEU A 114 1.39 -19.25 -2.65
CA LEU A 114 1.56 -19.92 -3.94
C LEU A 114 0.57 -21.09 -4.10
N ALA A 115 0.37 -21.87 -3.03
CA ALA A 115 -0.59 -22.96 -3.02
C ALA A 115 -2.04 -22.48 -3.18
N ASP A 116 -2.42 -21.36 -2.54
CA ASP A 116 -3.75 -20.77 -2.71
C ASP A 116 -3.95 -20.21 -4.13
N ALA A 117 -2.96 -19.50 -4.68
CA ALA A 117 -3.00 -19.01 -6.06
C ALA A 117 -3.08 -20.15 -7.09
N ALA A 118 -2.40 -21.28 -6.83
CA ALA A 118 -2.41 -22.46 -7.68
C ALA A 118 -3.80 -23.13 -7.81
N LEU A 119 -4.72 -22.89 -6.88
CA LEU A 119 -6.12 -23.35 -7.01
C LEU A 119 -6.83 -22.72 -8.23
N TYR A 120 -6.37 -21.54 -8.65
CA TYR A 120 -6.94 -20.78 -9.77
C TYR A 120 -6.05 -20.82 -11.01
N ALA A 121 -4.73 -20.88 -10.82
CA ALA A 121 -3.74 -21.02 -11.88
C ALA A 121 -2.82 -22.23 -11.61
N PRO A 122 -3.27 -23.46 -11.91
CA PRO A 122 -2.51 -24.68 -11.60
C PRO A 122 -1.12 -24.74 -12.21
N SER A 123 -0.88 -24.01 -13.30
CA SER A 123 0.44 -23.87 -13.92
C SER A 123 1.49 -23.30 -12.97
N LEU A 124 1.10 -22.49 -11.97
CA LEU A 124 2.02 -21.94 -10.97
C LEU A 124 2.70 -23.01 -10.11
N VAL A 125 2.12 -24.20 -9.98
CA VAL A 125 2.75 -25.34 -9.27
C VAL A 125 3.99 -25.86 -10.01
N GLY A 126 4.04 -25.68 -11.34
CA GLY A 126 5.20 -26.06 -12.15
C GLY A 126 6.36 -25.06 -12.10
N SER A 127 6.22 -23.96 -11.35
CA SER A 127 7.27 -22.95 -11.19
C SER A 127 8.53 -23.54 -10.55
N ALA A 128 9.68 -22.92 -10.83
CA ALA A 128 10.94 -23.27 -10.17
C ALA A 128 10.98 -22.83 -8.69
N GLY A 129 9.96 -22.09 -8.24
CA GLY A 129 9.73 -21.70 -6.86
C GLY A 129 10.06 -20.23 -6.56
N VAL A 130 9.98 -19.87 -5.29
CA VAL A 130 10.27 -18.53 -4.79
C VAL A 130 11.76 -18.38 -4.55
N PHE A 131 12.40 -17.41 -5.21
CA PHE A 131 13.85 -17.18 -5.13
C PHE A 131 14.23 -15.89 -4.40
N ALA A 132 13.28 -15.00 -4.13
CA ALA A 132 13.50 -13.81 -3.31
C ALA A 132 12.22 -13.41 -2.56
N THR A 133 12.40 -12.76 -1.40
CA THR A 133 11.34 -12.07 -0.66
C THR A 133 11.79 -10.62 -0.47
N THR A 134 10.92 -9.66 -0.78
CA THR A 134 11.08 -8.28 -0.35
C THR A 134 9.95 -7.91 0.60
N CYS A 135 10.17 -6.93 1.47
CA CYS A 135 9.16 -6.44 2.39
C CYS A 135 9.22 -4.93 2.57
N GLY A 136 8.19 -4.38 3.20
CA GLY A 136 8.15 -2.97 3.61
C GLY A 136 6.90 -2.68 4.42
N TYR A 137 6.82 -1.47 4.97
CA TYR A 137 5.66 -1.04 5.75
C TYR A 137 4.65 -0.25 4.92
N TYR A 138 3.40 -0.63 5.03
CA TYR A 138 2.27 0.23 4.66
C TYR A 138 1.83 1.02 5.89
N GLY A 139 1.55 2.31 5.73
CA GLY A 139 0.76 3.07 6.68
C GLY A 139 -0.72 2.81 6.41
N MET A 140 -1.34 1.96 7.22
CA MET A 140 -2.75 1.56 7.07
C MET A 140 -3.66 2.51 7.82
N THR A 141 -4.61 3.15 7.14
CA THR A 141 -5.73 3.88 7.77
C THR A 141 -6.89 2.91 8.04
N PRO A 142 -7.85 3.26 8.92
CA PRO A 142 -8.92 2.33 9.30
C PRO A 142 -9.85 1.95 8.15
N ASP A 143 -9.99 2.83 7.15
CA ASP A 143 -10.82 2.69 5.95
C ASP A 143 -10.01 2.51 4.65
N ALA A 144 -8.70 2.34 4.76
CA ALA A 144 -7.77 2.26 3.63
C ALA A 144 -7.72 3.49 2.71
N VAL A 145 -8.35 4.61 3.08
CA VAL A 145 -8.29 5.89 2.35
C VAL A 145 -7.18 6.76 2.96
N PRO A 146 -6.31 7.42 2.17
CA PRO A 146 -5.24 8.25 2.70
C PRO A 146 -5.77 9.46 3.48
N LEU A 147 -4.96 9.96 4.40
CA LEU A 147 -5.19 11.22 5.10
C LEU A 147 -4.49 12.34 4.31
N ILE A 148 -5.28 13.25 3.74
CA ILE A 148 -4.81 14.41 2.98
C ILE A 148 -5.53 15.65 3.50
N GLY A 149 -4.86 16.46 4.32
CA GLY A 149 -5.46 17.64 4.93
C GLY A 149 -4.61 18.28 6.01
N PHE A 150 -5.05 19.45 6.49
CA PHE A 150 -4.34 20.20 7.52
C PHE A 150 -4.43 19.53 8.90
N ASP A 151 -3.35 19.68 9.66
CA ASP A 151 -3.32 19.33 11.08
C ASP A 151 -4.20 20.31 11.89
N THR A 152 -4.84 19.80 12.94
CA THR A 152 -5.76 20.60 13.78
C THR A 152 -5.06 21.33 14.94
N HIS A 153 -3.81 20.99 15.24
CA HIS A 153 -3.01 21.59 16.31
C HIS A 153 -1.95 22.56 15.76
N VAL A 154 -1.41 22.30 14.57
CA VAL A 154 -0.34 23.05 13.92
C VAL A 154 -0.83 23.62 12.58
N PRO A 155 -1.23 24.90 12.50
CA PRO A 155 -1.93 25.46 11.34
C PRO A 155 -1.20 25.36 9.99
N ASN A 156 0.12 25.28 10.01
CA ASN A 156 0.95 25.19 8.80
C ASN A 156 1.50 23.79 8.51
N LEU A 157 0.99 22.77 9.19
CA LEU A 157 1.29 21.37 8.96
C LEU A 157 0.16 20.72 8.15
N LEU A 158 0.51 20.07 7.05
CA LEU A 158 -0.40 19.28 6.23
C LEU A 158 0.04 17.82 6.21
N HIS A 159 -0.89 16.88 6.30
CA HIS A 159 -0.63 15.45 6.17
C HIS A 159 -0.97 14.96 4.77
N ALA A 160 -0.11 14.10 4.23
CA ALA A 160 -0.36 13.30 3.03
C ALA A 160 0.23 11.91 3.28
N ALA A 161 -0.49 11.08 4.02
CA ALA A 161 0.01 9.82 4.57
C ALA A 161 -1.11 8.78 4.72
N GLY A 162 -0.76 7.53 5.02
CA GLY A 162 -1.76 6.50 5.28
C GLY A 162 -2.32 5.85 4.01
N PHE A 163 -1.47 5.66 3.00
CA PHE A 163 -1.92 5.22 1.67
C PHE A 163 -2.35 3.75 1.58
N SER A 164 -2.19 2.96 2.64
CA SER A 164 -2.69 1.58 2.73
C SER A 164 -2.33 0.68 1.54
N GLY A 165 -1.16 0.92 0.91
CA GLY A 165 -0.67 0.18 -0.25
C GLY A 165 -0.94 0.80 -1.63
N HIS A 166 -1.71 1.88 -1.69
CA HIS A 166 -2.14 2.53 -2.94
C HIS A 166 -1.30 3.76 -3.30
N GLY A 167 -0.19 4.00 -2.58
CA GLY A 167 0.56 5.25 -2.64
C GLY A 167 1.11 5.59 -4.03
N VAL A 168 1.63 4.61 -4.76
CA VAL A 168 2.13 4.82 -6.13
C VAL A 168 1.00 5.24 -7.07
N MET A 169 -0.15 4.59 -6.99
CA MET A 169 -1.33 4.90 -7.82
C MET A 169 -1.91 6.28 -7.47
N HIS A 170 -1.88 6.66 -6.20
CA HIS A 170 -2.45 7.92 -5.72
C HIS A 170 -1.48 9.10 -5.75
N ALA A 171 -0.19 8.90 -6.07
CA ALA A 171 0.80 9.98 -6.04
C ALA A 171 0.43 11.19 -6.92
N PRO A 172 -0.02 11.02 -8.18
CA PRO A 172 -0.36 12.18 -9.03
C PRO A 172 -1.51 13.01 -8.45
N VAL A 173 -2.62 12.36 -8.08
CA VAL A 173 -3.77 13.07 -7.51
C VAL A 173 -3.45 13.68 -6.15
N THR A 174 -2.63 13.01 -5.34
CA THR A 174 -2.22 13.56 -4.04
C THR A 174 -1.40 14.84 -4.20
N SER A 175 -0.47 14.87 -5.16
CA SER A 175 0.33 16.07 -5.42
C SER A 175 -0.55 17.28 -5.80
N LEU A 176 -1.58 17.05 -6.62
CA LEU A 176 -2.57 18.07 -6.96
C LEU A 176 -3.36 18.52 -5.72
N LEU A 177 -3.86 17.58 -4.90
CA LEU A 177 -4.64 17.94 -3.71
C LEU A 177 -3.79 18.74 -2.72
N VAL A 178 -2.55 18.33 -2.47
CA VAL A 178 -1.60 19.04 -1.62
C VAL A 178 -1.33 20.44 -2.16
N GLU A 179 -1.03 20.57 -3.46
CA GLU A 179 -0.82 21.86 -4.12
C GLU A 179 -2.00 22.80 -3.88
N ARG A 180 -3.22 22.36 -4.19
CA ARG A 180 -4.43 23.21 -4.06
C ARG A 180 -4.74 23.58 -2.62
N LEU A 181 -4.41 22.71 -1.66
CA LEU A 181 -4.55 23.03 -0.25
C LEU A 181 -3.56 24.11 0.17
N VAL A 182 -2.27 23.99 -0.18
CA VAL A 182 -1.24 24.96 0.24
C VAL A 182 -1.33 26.30 -0.48
N THR A 183 -1.84 26.32 -1.73
CA THR A 183 -2.08 27.56 -2.49
C THR A 183 -3.40 28.24 -2.15
N GLY A 184 -4.27 27.58 -1.37
CA GLY A 184 -5.61 28.10 -1.03
C GLY A 184 -6.59 28.05 -2.19
N GLU A 185 -6.35 27.20 -3.19
CA GLU A 185 -7.16 27.05 -4.40
C GLU A 185 -8.23 25.95 -4.29
N ALA A 186 -8.32 25.28 -3.14
CA ALA A 186 -9.49 24.46 -2.81
C ALA A 186 -10.72 25.34 -2.54
N SER A 187 -11.82 25.08 -3.23
CA SER A 187 -13.05 25.88 -3.12
C SER A 187 -14.15 25.06 -2.45
N ASN A 188 -14.74 25.52 -1.36
CA ASN A 188 -15.83 24.84 -0.66
C ASN A 188 -15.55 23.36 -0.32
N GLY A 189 -14.30 23.03 0.06
CA GLY A 189 -13.91 21.65 0.37
C GLY A 189 -13.73 20.76 -0.87
N GLN A 190 -13.64 21.35 -2.06
CA GLN A 190 -13.55 20.65 -3.33
C GLN A 190 -12.32 21.06 -4.14
N VAL A 191 -11.78 20.10 -4.89
CA VAL A 191 -10.71 20.32 -5.87
C VAL A 191 -11.16 19.83 -7.25
N ARG A 192 -11.19 20.73 -8.24
CA ARG A 192 -11.47 20.38 -9.64
C ARG A 192 -10.25 19.69 -10.24
N LEU A 193 -10.46 18.60 -10.97
CA LEU A 193 -9.38 17.90 -11.65
C LEU A 193 -8.91 18.68 -12.91
N PRO A 194 -7.64 18.55 -13.31
CA PRO A 194 -7.14 19.12 -14.55
C PRO A 194 -7.60 18.29 -15.76
N SER A 195 -7.27 18.79 -16.95
CA SER A 195 -7.47 18.06 -18.21
C SER A 195 -6.90 16.64 -18.19
N PRO A 196 -7.61 15.63 -18.74
CA PRO A 196 -8.91 15.68 -19.44
C PRO A 196 -10.14 15.49 -18.52
N PHE A 197 -10.00 15.69 -17.21
CA PHE A 197 -11.01 15.37 -16.21
C PHE A 197 -11.69 16.62 -15.61
N GLU A 198 -11.70 17.76 -16.28
CA GLU A 198 -12.15 19.05 -15.72
C GLU A 198 -13.64 19.09 -15.33
N SER A 199 -14.43 18.14 -15.83
CA SER A 199 -15.82 17.92 -15.43
C SER A 199 -15.97 17.23 -14.07
N HIS A 200 -14.88 16.72 -13.49
CA HIS A 200 -14.86 16.00 -12.23
C HIS A 200 -14.25 16.84 -11.12
N THR A 201 -14.75 16.60 -9.91
CA THR A 201 -14.32 17.25 -8.68
C THR A 201 -14.08 16.19 -7.63
N LEU A 202 -13.06 16.39 -6.80
CA LEU A 202 -12.80 15.58 -5.62
C LEU A 202 -13.25 16.31 -4.37
N GLU A 203 -13.97 15.59 -3.52
CA GLU A 203 -14.38 16.05 -2.19
C GLU A 203 -13.24 15.81 -1.19
N LEU A 204 -12.73 16.88 -0.57
CA LEU A 204 -11.64 16.79 0.41
C LEU A 204 -12.09 16.10 1.71
N ALA A 205 -13.39 16.13 2.03
CA ALA A 205 -13.93 15.49 3.22
C ALA A 205 -13.64 13.97 3.27
N ALA A 206 -13.51 13.31 2.11
CA ALA A 206 -13.14 11.90 2.05
C ALA A 206 -11.69 11.63 2.51
N PHE A 207 -10.82 12.64 2.45
CA PHE A 207 -9.41 12.54 2.83
C PHE A 207 -9.08 13.25 4.15
N ASP A 208 -10.06 13.94 4.75
CA ASP A 208 -9.87 14.71 5.99
C ASP A 208 -9.25 13.80 7.07
N PRO A 209 -8.11 14.19 7.67
CA PRO A 209 -7.50 13.44 8.76
C PRO A 209 -8.40 13.23 10.00
N CYS A 210 -9.42 14.07 10.18
CA CYS A 210 -10.37 14.03 11.28
C CYS A 210 -11.73 13.44 10.91
N ARG A 211 -11.87 12.84 9.72
CA ARG A 211 -13.13 12.19 9.33
C ARG A 211 -13.53 11.06 10.27
N ASP A 212 -14.81 10.72 10.27
CA ASP A 212 -15.33 9.64 11.09
C ASP A 212 -14.94 8.26 10.53
N PHE A 213 -14.30 7.44 11.37
CA PHE A 213 -13.92 6.06 11.07
C PHE A 213 -14.86 5.03 11.71
N SER A 214 -15.96 5.46 12.34
CA SER A 214 -16.87 4.56 13.08
C SER A 214 -17.53 3.49 12.20
N GLN A 215 -17.69 3.77 10.90
CA GLN A 215 -18.25 2.86 9.91
C GLN A 215 -17.18 2.08 9.13
N SER A 216 -15.91 2.35 9.39
CA SER A 216 -14.79 1.68 8.72
C SER A 216 -14.68 0.26 9.23
N THR A 217 -15.02 -0.71 8.39
CA THR A 217 -14.60 -2.09 8.64
C THR A 217 -13.14 -2.19 8.25
N ALA A 218 -12.29 -2.70 9.15
CA ALA A 218 -10.92 -3.04 8.82
C ALA A 218 -10.94 -3.86 7.53
N GLU A 219 -10.21 -3.42 6.51
CA GLU A 219 -10.13 -4.13 5.23
C GLU A 219 -9.75 -5.59 5.49
N SER A 220 -10.74 -6.47 5.41
CA SER A 220 -10.54 -7.92 5.41
C SER A 220 -10.34 -8.47 3.99
N ALA A 221 -10.42 -7.63 2.95
CA ALA A 221 -10.13 -8.02 1.58
C ALA A 221 -10.17 -6.79 0.64
N VAL A 222 -9.01 -6.27 0.23
CA VAL A 222 -8.77 -5.86 -1.17
C VAL A 222 -7.30 -6.09 -1.50
N LEU A 223 -6.95 -7.37 -1.54
CA LEU A 223 -6.17 -8.10 -2.54
C LEU A 223 -6.30 -9.57 -2.15
#